data_AF-A0A6V7JR31-F1
#
_entry.id   AF-A0A6V7JR31-F1
#
_cell.length_a   1.000
_cell.length_b   1.000
_cell.length_c   1.000
_cell.angle_alpha   90.00
_cell.angle_beta   90.00
_cell.angle_gamma   90.00
#
_symmetry.space_group_name_H-M   'P 1'
#
loop_
_entity.id
_entity.type
_entity.pdbx_description
1 polymer ?
#
loop_
_entity_poly.entity_id
_entity_poly.type
_entity_poly.pdbx_seq_one_letter_code
_entity_poly.pdbx_strand_id
1 'polypeptide(L)'
;HAISKKIKSKEDEKKEHWLDYATPKYDSKLIADVKAYFRIIKLFLPMPLFWTLFDLHGSRWTFQATRMDGEVGGYLIKPDQMHIFNAVMVITFIPLFDRLVYPLLNYLGLFRKSLARLATGTCFIVLSFLFTAILEYKLE
;
A
#
# COMPACT_ATOMS: atom_id res chain seq x y z
N HIS A 1 8.97 11.14 29.64
CA HIS A 1 9.19 10.70 31.04
C HIS A 1 9.74 9.28 31.15
N ALA A 2 9.11 8.25 30.56
CA ALA A 2 9.60 6.86 30.61
C ALA A 2 10.96 6.68 29.91
N ILE A 3 11.11 7.25 28.71
CA ILE A 3 12.35 7.21 27.90
C ILE A 3 13.52 7.86 28.65
N SER A 4 13.29 9.02 29.27
CA SER A 4 14.30 9.74 30.07
C SER A 4 14.74 8.96 31.31
N LYS A 5 13.84 8.17 31.93
CA LYS A 5 14.16 7.34 33.11
C LYS A 5 14.89 6.05 32.72
N LYS A 6 14.58 5.46 31.56
CA LYS A 6 15.32 4.31 30.99
C LYS A 6 16.77 4.68 30.64
N ILE A 7 17.00 5.88 30.12
CA ILE A 7 18.35 6.37 29.78
C ILE A 7 19.18 6.66 31.04
N LYS A 8 18.54 6.92 32.20
CA LYS A 8 19.20 7.22 33.48
C LYS A 8 19.31 6.03 34.44
N SER A 9 18.69 4.87 34.18
CA SER A 9 18.72 3.73 35.13
C SER A 9 19.97 2.85 34.96
N LYS A 10 20.62 2.48 36.08
CA LYS A 10 21.73 1.51 36.13
C LYS A 10 21.27 0.11 35.69
N GLU A 11 22.24 -0.72 35.30
CA GLU A 11 22.07 -2.02 34.65
C GLU A 11 21.23 -3.03 35.45
N ASP A 12 21.22 -2.95 36.79
CA ASP A 12 20.44 -3.82 37.69
C ASP A 12 18.93 -3.49 37.78
N GLU A 13 18.46 -2.32 37.31
CA GLU A 13 17.04 -1.92 37.31
C GLU A 13 16.38 -2.04 35.92
N LYS A 14 16.92 -2.90 35.04
CA LYS A 14 16.39 -3.07 33.68
C LYS A 14 15.05 -3.83 33.69
N LYS A 15 13.94 -3.10 33.52
CA LYS A 15 12.61 -3.69 33.30
C LYS A 15 12.45 -4.19 31.86
N GLU A 16 11.71 -5.29 31.67
CA GLU A 16 11.53 -5.95 30.36
C GLU A 16 10.94 -5.04 29.28
N HIS A 17 10.01 -4.14 29.62
CA HIS A 17 9.45 -3.18 28.67
C HIS A 17 9.74 -1.73 29.08
N TRP A 18 10.17 -0.91 28.12
CA TRP A 18 10.56 0.50 28.34
C TRP A 18 9.45 1.41 28.90
N LEU A 19 8.18 0.97 28.78
CA LEU A 19 7.01 1.66 29.36
C LEU A 19 6.82 1.35 30.85
N ASP A 20 7.39 0.26 31.36
CA ASP A 20 7.24 -0.17 32.76
C ASP A 20 8.10 0.70 33.72
N TYR A 21 8.94 1.58 33.17
CA TYR A 21 9.61 2.65 33.92
C TYR A 21 8.66 3.80 34.31
N ALA A 22 7.45 3.83 33.74
CA ALA A 22 6.41 4.81 34.03
C ALA A 22 5.51 4.42 35.23
N THR A 23 5.59 3.17 35.71
CA THR A 23 4.78 2.63 36.83
C THR A 23 4.73 3.50 38.09
N PRO A 24 5.80 4.18 38.55
CA PRO A 24 5.72 4.97 39.78
C PRO A 24 4.89 6.26 39.67
N LYS A 25 4.40 6.63 38.48
CA LYS A 25 3.63 7.87 38.26
C LYS A 25 2.29 7.66 37.56
N TYR A 26 2.09 6.51 36.91
CA TYR A 26 0.88 6.24 36.12
C TYR A 26 0.31 4.87 36.47
N ASP A 27 -1.02 4.77 36.43
CA ASP A 27 -1.75 3.54 36.68
C ASP A 27 -1.33 2.43 35.71
N SER A 28 -1.21 1.20 36.23
CA SER A 28 -0.81 0.00 35.49
C SER A 28 -1.75 -0.27 34.32
N LYS A 29 -3.03 0.10 34.45
CA LYS A 29 -4.01 0.00 33.36
C LYS A 29 -3.67 0.92 32.19
N LEU A 30 -3.29 2.16 32.47
CA LEU A 30 -2.88 3.14 31.45
C LEU A 30 -1.60 2.70 30.72
N ILE A 31 -0.66 2.08 31.44
CA ILE A 31 0.57 1.53 30.83
C ILE A 31 0.26 0.35 29.91
N ALA A 32 -0.68 -0.52 30.30
CA ALA A 32 -1.14 -1.63 29.48
C ALA A 32 -1.85 -1.14 28.20
N ASP A 33 -2.70 -0.12 28.32
CA ASP A 33 -3.42 0.50 27.20
C ASP A 33 -2.45 1.14 26.19
N VAL A 34 -1.44 1.87 26.67
CA VAL A 34 -0.39 2.44 25.80
C VAL A 34 0.42 1.33 25.12
N LYS A 35 0.72 0.22 25.81
CA LYS A 35 1.41 -0.94 25.22
C LYS A 35 0.55 -1.63 24.15
N ALA A 36 -0.78 -1.63 24.28
CA ALA A 36 -1.70 -2.10 23.24
C ALA A 36 -1.75 -1.13 22.05
N TYR A 37 -1.81 0.18 22.30
CA TYR A 37 -1.82 1.20 21.24
C TYR A 37 -0.56 1.14 20.35
N PHE A 38 0.62 0.96 20.94
CA PHE A 38 1.85 0.76 20.16
C PHE A 38 1.82 -0.51 19.29
N ARG A 39 1.11 -1.57 19.70
CA ARG A 39 0.92 -2.76 18.86
C ARG A 39 0.00 -2.46 17.69
N ILE A 40 -1.05 -1.67 17.91
CA ILE A 40 -1.96 -1.22 16.85
C ILE A 40 -1.20 -0.33 15.86
N ILE A 41 -0.44 0.66 16.31
CA ILE A 41 0.37 1.51 15.41
C ILE A 41 1.29 0.67 14.51
N LYS A 42 1.96 -0.35 15.07
CA LYS A 42 2.82 -1.25 14.27
C LYS A 42 2.04 -2.01 13.21
N LEU A 43 0.83 -2.46 13.52
CA LEU A 43 -0.05 -3.15 12.57
C LEU A 43 -0.56 -2.20 11.47
N PHE A 44 -0.78 -0.94 11.79
CA PHE A 44 -1.24 0.08 10.84
C PHE A 44 -0.10 0.75 10.05
N LEU A 45 1.16 0.54 10.42
CA LEU A 45 2.33 1.13 9.73
C LEU A 45 2.38 0.88 8.21
N PRO A 46 1.99 -0.31 7.69
CA PRO A 46 1.97 -0.56 6.25
C PRO A 46 0.92 0.26 5.49
N MET A 47 -0.14 0.72 6.16
CA MET A 47 -1.27 1.39 5.51
C MET A 47 -0.88 2.78 4.95
N PRO A 48 -0.25 3.69 5.72
CA PRO A 48 0.27 4.94 5.16
C PRO A 48 1.31 4.71 4.06
N LEU A 49 2.19 3.72 4.22
CA LEU A 49 3.20 3.38 3.21
C LEU A 49 2.55 2.96 1.89
N PHE A 50 1.53 2.11 1.95
CA PHE A 50 0.76 1.72 0.78
C PHE A 50 0.13 2.92 0.08
N TRP A 51 -0.55 3.80 0.82
CA TRP A 51 -1.17 5.01 0.26
C TRP A 51 -0.14 5.94 -0.38
N THR A 52 0.98 6.21 0.29
CA THR A 52 2.03 7.07 -0.29
C THR A 52 2.61 6.50 -1.59
N LEU A 53 2.81 5.18 -1.66
CA LEU A 53 3.31 4.53 -2.87
C LEU A 53 2.28 4.55 -4.00
N PHE A 54 1.00 4.38 -3.67
CA PHE A 54 -0.10 4.47 -4.63
C PHE A 54 -0.21 5.88 -5.22
N ASP A 55 -0.16 6.91 -4.38
CA ASP A 55 -0.19 8.31 -4.82
C ASP A 55 1.07 8.69 -5.62
N LEU A 56 2.22 8.11 -5.29
CA LEU A 56 3.47 8.29 -6.05
C LEU A 56 3.38 7.67 -7.45
N HIS A 57 2.64 6.58 -7.62
CA HIS A 57 2.46 5.94 -8.92
C HIS A 57 1.63 6.82 -9.88
N GLY A 58 0.54 7.41 -9.39
CA GLY A 58 -0.34 8.28 -10.20
C GLY A 58 0.39 9.52 -10.74
N SER A 59 1.23 10.14 -9.92
CA SER A 59 2.03 11.31 -10.34
C SER A 59 3.05 10.98 -11.44
N ARG A 60 3.76 9.85 -11.35
CA ARG A 60 4.75 9.44 -12.36
C ARG A 60 4.12 9.13 -13.71
N TRP A 61 2.97 8.47 -13.72
CA TRP A 61 2.23 8.19 -14.94
C TRP A 61 1.67 9.45 -15.59
N THR A 62 1.23 10.42 -14.78
CA THR A 62 0.82 11.73 -15.29
C THR A 62 2.00 12.47 -15.93
N PHE A 63 3.18 12.43 -15.30
CA PHE A 63 4.39 13.04 -15.86
C PHE A 63 4.84 12.38 -17.17
N GLN A 64 4.80 11.05 -17.23
CA GLN A 64 5.06 10.28 -18.44
C GLN A 64 4.07 10.65 -19.56
N ALA A 65 2.78 10.76 -19.24
CA ALA A 65 1.75 11.16 -20.19
C ALA A 65 1.97 12.58 -20.77
N THR A 66 2.53 13.51 -20.00
CA THR A 66 2.90 14.85 -20.50
C THR A 66 4.00 14.80 -21.58
N ARG A 67 4.81 13.74 -21.61
CA ARG A 67 5.84 13.51 -22.63
C ARG A 67 5.32 12.71 -23.83
N MET A 68 4.10 12.18 -23.76
CA MET A 68 3.47 11.42 -24.83
C MET A 68 2.59 12.31 -25.71
N ASP A 69 2.37 11.90 -26.96
CA ASP A 69 1.35 12.53 -27.79
C ASP A 69 -0.03 12.25 -27.19
N GLY A 70 -0.70 13.31 -26.73
CA GLY A 70 -2.00 13.25 -26.07
C GLY A 70 -3.17 13.17 -27.05
N GLU A 71 -2.92 13.22 -28.36
CA GLU A 71 -3.99 13.10 -29.37
C GLU A 71 -4.49 11.66 -29.50
N VAL A 72 -5.70 11.42 -29.02
CA VAL A 72 -6.40 10.14 -29.22
C VAL A 72 -7.67 10.41 -30.03
N GLY A 73 -7.66 10.00 -31.30
CA GLY A 73 -8.84 10.09 -32.17
C GLY A 73 -9.33 11.51 -32.48
N GLY A 74 -8.42 12.49 -32.50
CA GLY A 74 -8.73 13.91 -32.77
C GLY A 74 -9.08 14.76 -31.53
N TYR A 75 -8.96 14.17 -30.33
CA TYR A 75 -9.10 14.88 -29.06
C TYR A 75 -7.80 14.84 -28.26
N LEU A 76 -7.35 16.02 -27.79
CA LEU A 76 -6.18 16.16 -26.93
C LEU A 76 -6.55 15.81 -25.49
N ILE A 77 -6.11 14.64 -25.02
CA ILE A 77 -6.24 14.23 -23.62
C ILE A 77 -5.23 15.02 -22.79
N LYS A 78 -5.73 15.78 -21.82
CA LYS A 78 -4.84 16.50 -20.89
C LYS A 78 -4.25 15.51 -19.88
N PRO A 79 -2.97 15.65 -19.50
CA PRO A 79 -2.33 14.76 -18.52
C PRO A 79 -3.11 14.61 -17.21
N ASP A 80 -3.74 15.68 -16.71
CA ASP A 80 -4.54 15.64 -15.47
C ASP A 80 -5.75 14.68 -15.55
N GLN A 81 -6.26 14.42 -16.76
CA GLN A 81 -7.37 13.48 -16.98
C GLN A 81 -6.95 12.01 -16.85
N MET A 82 -5.64 11.72 -16.71
CA MET A 82 -5.14 10.36 -16.51
C MET A 82 -5.68 9.72 -15.22
N HIS A 83 -5.99 10.51 -14.19
CA HIS A 83 -6.58 10.01 -12.95
C HIS A 83 -8.01 9.44 -13.14
N ILE A 84 -8.75 9.92 -14.14
CA ILE A 84 -10.11 9.43 -14.45
C ILE A 84 -10.04 7.96 -14.87
N PHE A 85 -9.01 7.57 -15.62
CA PHE A 85 -8.81 6.18 -16.03
C PHE A 85 -8.66 5.24 -14.83
N ASN A 86 -7.97 5.66 -13.76
CA ASN A 86 -7.85 4.85 -12.56
C ASN A 86 -9.24 4.58 -11.92
N ALA A 87 -10.06 5.63 -11.76
CA ALA A 87 -11.39 5.50 -11.19
C ALA A 87 -12.32 4.63 -12.06
N VAL A 88 -12.31 4.84 -13.38
CA VAL A 88 -13.10 4.04 -14.34
C VAL A 88 -12.66 2.57 -14.32
N MET A 89 -11.35 2.32 -14.28
CA MET A 89 -10.80 0.97 -14.17
C MET A 89 -11.25 0.28 -12.89
N VAL A 90 -11.22 0.94 -11.73
CA VAL A 90 -11.68 0.35 -10.46
C VAL A 90 -13.17 0.01 -10.52
N ILE A 91 -14.01 0.94 -10.99
CA ILE A 91 -15.46 0.74 -11.10
C ILE A 91 -15.79 -0.41 -12.06
N THR A 92 -15.00 -0.60 -13.13
CA THR A 92 -15.23 -1.64 -14.12
C THR A 92 -14.64 -2.99 -13.69
N PHE A 93 -13.42 -2.99 -13.14
CA PHE A 93 -12.72 -4.21 -12.78
C PHE A 93 -13.28 -4.87 -11.52
N ILE A 94 -13.77 -4.13 -10.52
CA ILE A 94 -14.39 -4.74 -9.34
C ILE A 94 -15.52 -5.73 -9.75
N PRO A 95 -16.58 -5.31 -10.48
CA PRO A 95 -17.64 -6.23 -10.87
C PRO A 95 -17.20 -7.25 -11.91
N LEU A 96 -16.24 -6.91 -12.79
CA LEU A 96 -15.67 -7.88 -13.74
C LEU A 96 -14.98 -9.03 -13.01
N PHE A 97 -14.14 -8.70 -12.02
CA PHE A 97 -13.43 -9.71 -11.26
C PHE A 97 -14.39 -10.52 -10.38
N ASP A 98 -15.41 -9.86 -9.80
CA ASP A 98 -16.39 -10.52 -8.95
C ASP A 98 -17.31 -11.48 -9.72
N ARG A 99 -17.79 -11.08 -10.90
CA ARG A 99 -18.80 -11.82 -11.66
C ARG A 99 -18.26 -12.70 -12.78
N LEU A 100 -17.07 -12.43 -13.29
CA LEU A 100 -16.48 -13.22 -14.38
C LEU A 100 -15.24 -13.93 -13.90
N VAL A 101 -14.25 -13.20 -13.38
CA VAL A 101 -12.94 -13.79 -13.08
C VAL A 101 -13.05 -14.81 -11.95
N TYR A 102 -13.60 -14.47 -10.78
CA TYR A 102 -13.72 -15.45 -9.69
C TYR A 102 -14.57 -16.69 -10.02
N PRO A 103 -15.74 -16.61 -10.69
CA PRO A 103 -16.48 -17.80 -11.07
C PRO A 103 -15.78 -18.63 -12.15
N LEU A 104 -15.13 -18.02 -13.15
CA LEU A 104 -14.31 -18.74 -14.14
C LEU A 104 -13.14 -19.47 -13.47
N LEU A 105 -12.46 -18.80 -12.54
CA LEU A 105 -11.35 -19.37 -11.79
C LEU A 105 -11.80 -20.47 -10.82
N ASN A 106 -13.00 -20.37 -10.27
CA ASN A 106 -13.62 -21.42 -9.46
C ASN A 106 -14.02 -22.64 -10.31
N TYR A 107 -14.55 -22.40 -11.51
CA TYR A 107 -14.88 -23.44 -12.49
C TYR A 107 -13.62 -24.21 -12.94
N LEU A 108 -12.49 -23.51 -13.10
CA LEU A 108 -11.20 -24.09 -13.48
C LEU A 108 -10.46 -24.81 -12.32
N GLY A 109 -10.99 -24.75 -11.08
CA GLY A 109 -10.40 -25.43 -9.92
C GLY A 109 -9.02 -24.93 -9.46
N LEU A 110 -8.47 -23.90 -10.11
CA LEU A 110 -7.08 -23.45 -9.98
C LEU A 110 -6.83 -22.47 -8.81
N PHE A 111 -7.88 -21.89 -8.20
CA PHE A 111 -7.75 -20.80 -7.22
C PHE A 111 -8.39 -21.06 -5.84
N ARG A 112 -8.23 -22.28 -5.30
CA ARG A 112 -8.63 -22.56 -3.90
C ARG A 112 -7.78 -21.81 -2.84
N LYS A 113 -6.56 -21.36 -3.17
CA LYS A 113 -5.65 -20.69 -2.24
C LYS A 113 -5.50 -19.22 -2.57
N SER A 114 -5.69 -18.35 -1.57
CA SER A 114 -5.47 -16.89 -1.65
C SER A 114 -4.09 -16.53 -2.25
N LEU A 115 -3.08 -17.38 -2.01
CA LEU A 115 -1.72 -17.20 -2.53
C LEU A 115 -1.62 -17.25 -4.07
N ALA A 116 -2.38 -18.12 -4.74
CA ALA A 116 -2.36 -18.21 -6.20
C ALA A 116 -2.96 -16.94 -6.84
N ARG A 117 -4.02 -16.38 -6.21
CA ARG A 117 -4.67 -15.13 -6.65
C ARG A 117 -3.70 -13.96 -6.59
N LEU A 118 -2.94 -13.88 -5.50
CA LEU A 118 -1.91 -12.87 -5.33
C LEU A 118 -0.83 -13.04 -6.40
N ALA A 119 -0.30 -14.25 -6.59
CA ALA A 119 0.76 -14.53 -7.56
C ALA A 119 0.36 -14.16 -9.00
N THR A 120 -0.86 -14.47 -9.43
CA THR A 120 -1.33 -14.07 -10.75
C THR A 120 -1.48 -12.57 -10.89
N GLY A 121 -2.01 -11.88 -9.87
CA GLY A 121 -2.09 -10.42 -9.86
C GLY A 121 -0.71 -9.78 -10.00
N THR A 122 0.28 -10.28 -9.25
CA THR A 122 1.66 -9.78 -9.33
C THR A 122 2.28 -10.01 -10.69
N CYS A 123 2.01 -11.14 -11.34
CA CYS A 123 2.48 -11.40 -12.71
C CYS A 123 1.94 -10.36 -13.70
N PHE A 124 0.63 -10.04 -13.63
CA PHE A 124 0.03 -8.99 -14.44
C PHE A 124 0.64 -7.61 -14.17
N ILE A 125 0.91 -7.30 -12.90
CA ILE A 125 1.58 -6.03 -12.52
C ILE A 125 2.96 -5.94 -13.17
N VAL A 126 3.78 -6.99 -13.03
CA VAL A 126 5.14 -7.03 -13.61
C VAL A 126 5.09 -6.86 -15.13
N LEU A 127 4.15 -7.53 -15.81
CA LEU A 127 3.94 -7.36 -17.25
C LEU A 127 3.55 -5.92 -17.61
N SER A 128 2.63 -5.31 -16.86
CA SER A 128 2.24 -3.92 -17.08
C SER A 128 3.43 -2.97 -16.94
N PHE A 129 4.25 -3.12 -15.91
CA PHE A 129 5.45 -2.30 -15.73
C PHE A 129 6.49 -2.51 -16.83
N LEU A 130 6.60 -3.72 -17.38
CA LEU A 130 7.47 -4.00 -18.51
C LEU A 130 7.03 -3.23 -19.76
N PHE A 131 5.73 -3.21 -20.06
CA PHE A 131 5.19 -2.40 -21.16
C PHE A 131 5.43 -0.91 -20.96
N THR A 132 5.19 -0.40 -19.75
CA THR A 132 5.46 1.01 -19.41
C THR A 132 6.93 1.36 -19.60
N ALA A 133 7.85 0.48 -19.19
CA ALA A 133 9.29 0.69 -19.38
C ALA A 133 9.70 0.71 -20.86
N ILE A 134 9.12 -0.18 -21.68
CA ILE A 134 9.36 -0.20 -23.14
C ILE A 134 8.85 1.10 -23.79
N LEU A 135 7.69 1.60 -23.35
CA LEU A 135 7.15 2.87 -23.85
C LEU A 135 8.05 4.05 -23.47
N GLU A 136 8.53 4.12 -22.22
CA GLU A 136 9.47 5.17 -21.80
C GLU A 136 10.74 5.16 -22.65
N TYR A 137 11.31 3.97 -22.90
CA TYR A 137 12.50 3.83 -23.74
C TYR A 137 12.28 4.28 -25.19
N LYS A 138 11.03 4.26 -25.70
CA LYS A 138 10.69 4.77 -27.04
C LYS A 138 10.45 6.28 -27.08
N LEU A 139 10.20 6.90 -25.93
CA LEU A 139 9.93 8.34 -25.76
C LEU A 139 11.18 9.13 -25.43
N GLU A 140 12.26 8.46 -25.01
CA GLU A 140 13.62 9.00 -24.85
C GLU A 140 14.41 8.93 -26.15
#